data_AF-A0A8C5UMZ9-F1
#
_entry.id   AF-A0A8C5UMZ9-F1
#
_cell.length_a   1.000
_cell.length_b   1.000
_cell.length_c   1.000
_cell.angle_alpha   90.00
_cell.angle_beta   90.00
_cell.angle_gamma   90.00
#
_symmetry.space_group_name_H-M   'P 1'
#
loop_
_entity.id
_entity.type
_entity.pdbx_description
1 polymer ?
#
loop_
_entity_poly.entity_id
_entity_poly.type
_entity_poly.pdbx_seq_one_letter_code
_entity_poly.pdbx_strand_id
1 'polypeptide(L)'
;MRLRSGVFASSCLLVQALGVALFLRGFFPVPVRSLPRREARADPPAEPAPPGMVSNWTKIPPPLFKKVVIVLIDALREDFVFGSKGKQFMPYTTQVVEKGTSYSFIAEAKPPTVTMPRIKALMTGSIPGFIDVVVNLNSPALLDDNLIWQAKTAGKRIIFYGDDTWVKLFPKHFVEYDGTTSFFVSDFTEVDDNVTRHLDRVLKREDWDLLILHYLGLDHIGHMTGPNSPLVGPKLREMDNILKKIHISLLSKEEASLPNLLVVCGDHGMSETGSHGGSSEGEVHTPLLFISSAFEKRSGKDQRTQPERVQQTDLASTLAIGLGLPISRNSVGNLILPVVGGKTMREQLRFVHLNGFQLSRLLQENTPAYEKDPGYEHFKIAEKSHGNWIKLYLEGNNSEILLNLGKKVLKLYLEALKTLSSSLSKQVAQYDMYSMMVGTVIIMEV
;
A
#
# COMPACT_ATOMS: atom_id res chain seq x y z
N MET A 1 9.50 22.01 58.36
CA MET A 1 9.65 22.92 57.20
C MET A 1 8.28 23.13 56.57
N ARG A 2 7.70 24.32 56.64
CA ARG A 2 6.48 24.64 55.87
C ARG A 2 6.91 24.91 54.43
N LEU A 3 6.68 23.97 53.52
CA LEU A 3 6.75 24.25 52.09
C LEU A 3 5.83 25.45 51.82
N ARG A 4 6.37 26.53 51.23
CA ARG A 4 5.53 27.63 50.74
C ARG A 4 4.50 27.02 49.80
N SER A 5 3.21 27.35 49.93
CA SER A 5 2.14 26.64 49.20
C SER A 5 2.37 26.59 47.68
N GLY A 6 3.07 27.59 47.11
CA GLY A 6 3.49 27.60 45.71
C GLY A 6 4.48 26.50 45.32
N VAL A 7 5.39 26.08 46.21
CA VAL A 7 6.32 24.96 45.95
C VAL A 7 5.56 23.64 45.97
N PHE A 8 4.64 23.45 46.91
CA PHE A 8 3.79 22.26 46.96
C PHE A 8 2.89 22.14 45.72
N ALA A 9 2.21 23.23 45.34
CA ALA A 9 1.39 23.26 44.13
C ALA A 9 2.21 23.00 42.86
N SER A 10 3.42 23.58 42.75
CA SER A 10 4.32 23.32 41.62
C SER A 10 4.77 21.86 41.56
N SER A 11 5.04 21.24 42.71
CA SER A 11 5.36 19.81 42.80
C SER A 11 4.19 18.93 42.36
N CYS A 12 2.96 19.23 42.79
CA CYS A 12 1.77 18.51 42.34
C CYS A 12 1.58 18.61 40.81
N LEU A 13 1.73 19.81 40.24
CA LEU A 13 1.64 20.00 38.79
C LEU A 13 2.70 19.20 38.01
N LEU A 14 3.94 19.15 38.52
CA LEU A 14 5.00 18.34 37.90
C LEU A 14 4.69 16.84 37.94
N VAL A 15 4.10 16.36 39.03
CA VAL A 15 3.72 14.94 39.15
C VAL A 15 2.52 14.61 38.25
N GLN A 16 1.51 15.50 38.18
CA GLN A 16 0.41 15.35 37.22
C GLN A 16 0.93 15.34 35.77
N ALA A 17 1.86 16.25 35.43
CA ALA A 17 2.49 16.27 34.10
C ALA A 17 3.23 14.97 33.80
N LEU A 18 3.94 14.40 34.79
CA LEU A 18 4.58 13.08 34.65
C LEU A 18 3.56 11.95 34.45
N GLY A 19 2.45 11.97 35.20
CA GLY A 19 1.35 11.02 35.05
C GLY A 19 0.73 11.06 33.65
N VAL A 20 0.46 12.28 33.15
CA VAL A 20 0.00 12.49 31.76
C VAL A 20 1.04 11.99 30.76
N ALA A 21 2.32 12.30 30.94
CA ALA A 21 3.38 11.83 30.04
C ALA A 21 3.47 10.29 29.99
N LEU A 22 3.34 9.61 31.14
CA LEU A 22 3.31 8.15 31.22
C LEU A 22 2.07 7.56 30.56
N PHE A 23 0.90 8.17 30.80
CA PHE A 23 -0.34 7.75 30.14
C PHE A 23 -0.22 7.87 28.62
N LEU A 24 0.23 9.03 28.11
CA LEU A 24 0.38 9.26 26.67
C LEU A 24 1.42 8.32 26.05
N ARG A 25 2.52 8.02 26.76
CA ARG A 25 3.50 7.01 26.33
C ARG A 25 2.87 5.63 26.17
N GLY A 26 1.96 5.24 27.08
CA GLY A 26 1.28 3.96 27.00
C GLY A 26 0.15 3.93 25.96
N PHE A 27 -0.53 5.05 25.80
CA PHE A 27 -1.66 5.23 24.89
C PHE A 27 -1.25 5.32 23.42
N PHE A 28 -0.03 5.77 23.11
CA PHE A 28 0.48 5.82 21.75
C PHE A 28 1.47 4.68 21.48
N PRO A 29 1.09 3.67 20.67
CA PRO A 29 1.97 2.56 20.34
C PRO A 29 3.28 3.03 19.71
N VAL A 30 4.35 2.27 19.96
CA VAL A 30 5.65 2.51 19.33
C VAL A 30 5.50 2.27 17.82
N PRO A 31 5.88 3.24 16.97
CA PRO A 31 5.77 3.07 15.53
C PRO A 31 6.76 2.00 15.05
N VAL A 32 6.29 1.10 14.19
CA VAL A 32 7.16 0.14 13.49
C VAL A 32 7.93 0.90 12.41
N ARG A 33 9.24 1.09 12.61
CA ARG A 33 10.10 1.83 11.68
C ARG A 33 11.47 1.20 11.57
N SER A 34 12.06 1.33 10.39
CA SER A 34 13.44 0.97 10.18
C SER A 34 14.40 2.03 10.74
N LEU A 35 15.58 1.61 11.19
CA LEU A 35 16.59 2.51 11.72
C LEU A 35 17.14 3.45 10.62
N PRO A 36 17.40 4.74 10.90
CA PRO A 36 18.04 5.64 9.95
C PRO A 36 19.40 5.09 9.52
N ARG A 37 19.63 4.94 8.21
CA ARG A 37 20.96 4.55 7.67
C ARG A 37 21.70 5.78 7.18
N ARG A 38 23.01 5.82 7.47
CA ARG A 38 23.95 6.86 7.00
C ARG A 38 24.49 6.62 5.58
N GLU A 39 24.26 5.45 4.98
CA GLU A 39 24.89 5.05 3.70
C GLU A 39 23.88 4.55 2.65
N ALA A 40 24.35 4.59 1.39
CA ALA A 40 23.63 4.39 0.13
C ALA A 40 22.86 3.06 0.02
N ARG A 41 21.93 3.03 -0.96
CA ARG A 41 21.07 1.90 -1.38
C ARG A 41 21.58 0.54 -0.87
N ALA A 42 20.80 -0.11 0.00
CA ALA A 42 21.10 -1.48 0.38
C ALA A 42 21.00 -2.36 -0.86
N ASP A 43 22.11 -3.01 -1.22
CA ASP A 43 22.10 -4.01 -2.28
C ASP A 43 21.04 -5.08 -1.99
N PRO A 44 20.37 -5.60 -3.04
CA PRO A 44 19.38 -6.67 -2.87
C PRO A 44 20.03 -7.86 -2.13
N PRO A 45 19.29 -8.56 -1.25
CA PRO A 45 19.82 -9.76 -0.62
C PRO A 45 20.23 -10.78 -1.68
N ALA A 46 21.32 -11.50 -1.44
CA ALA A 46 21.74 -12.60 -2.32
C ALA A 46 20.57 -13.60 -2.53
N GLU A 47 20.42 -14.13 -3.74
CA GLU A 47 19.43 -15.19 -3.98
C GLU A 47 19.81 -16.43 -3.15
N PRO A 48 18.86 -17.13 -2.48
CA PRO A 48 19.18 -18.24 -1.60
C PRO A 48 20.00 -19.32 -2.32
N ALA A 49 21.11 -19.71 -1.70
CA ALA A 49 22.01 -20.73 -2.21
C ALA A 49 21.99 -21.98 -1.31
N PRO A 50 22.38 -23.14 -1.85
CA PRO A 50 22.57 -24.35 -1.06
C PRO A 50 23.61 -24.15 0.07
N PRO A 51 23.52 -24.91 1.16
CA PRO A 51 24.54 -24.87 2.22
C PRO A 51 25.95 -25.06 1.65
N GLY A 52 26.88 -24.15 2.00
CA GLY A 52 28.27 -24.18 1.53
C GLY A 52 28.52 -23.55 0.16
N MET A 53 27.49 -23.00 -0.51
CA MET A 53 27.64 -22.23 -1.75
C MET A 53 27.34 -20.75 -1.54
N VAL A 54 28.00 -19.89 -2.32
CA VAL A 54 27.73 -18.45 -2.39
C VAL A 54 26.99 -18.14 -3.69
N SER A 55 25.94 -17.34 -3.62
CA SER A 55 25.14 -16.95 -4.79
C SER A 55 25.87 -15.89 -5.62
N ASN A 56 26.60 -16.33 -6.65
CA ASN A 56 27.23 -15.43 -7.64
C ASN A 56 26.31 -15.08 -8.81
N TRP A 57 25.06 -15.55 -8.80
CA TRP A 57 24.04 -15.32 -9.82
C TRP A 57 22.89 -14.41 -9.34
N THR A 58 23.10 -13.68 -8.24
CA THR A 58 22.12 -12.72 -7.74
C THR A 58 21.88 -11.62 -8.76
N LYS A 59 20.66 -11.55 -9.30
CA LYS A 59 20.19 -10.45 -10.14
C LYS A 59 18.95 -9.81 -9.51
N ILE A 60 18.85 -8.49 -9.61
CA ILE A 60 17.59 -7.79 -9.35
C ILE A 60 16.64 -8.20 -10.47
N PRO A 61 15.43 -8.69 -10.16
CA PRO A 61 14.45 -8.97 -11.19
C PRO A 61 14.17 -7.73 -12.05
N PRO A 62 14.07 -7.87 -13.38
CA PRO A 62 13.69 -6.75 -14.23
C PRO A 62 12.25 -6.27 -13.90
N PRO A 63 11.90 -5.02 -14.23
CA PRO A 63 10.54 -4.53 -14.06
C PRO A 63 9.54 -5.38 -14.85
N LEU A 64 8.33 -5.50 -14.32
CA LEU A 64 7.23 -6.21 -14.97
C LEU A 64 6.41 -5.30 -15.89
N PHE A 65 6.40 -4.00 -15.60
CA PHE A 65 5.62 -3.02 -16.32
C PHE A 65 6.50 -1.88 -16.82
N LYS A 66 6.26 -1.43 -18.06
CA LYS A 66 6.96 -0.29 -18.67
C LYS A 66 6.47 1.02 -18.06
N LYS A 67 5.15 1.22 -18.07
CA LYS A 67 4.47 2.37 -17.46
C LYS A 67 3.39 1.91 -16.49
N VAL A 68 3.18 2.71 -15.45
CA VAL A 68 2.12 2.51 -14.47
C VAL A 68 1.28 3.78 -14.39
N VAL A 69 -0.05 3.63 -14.44
CA VAL A 69 -1.00 4.69 -14.11
C VAL A 69 -1.74 4.28 -12.84
N ILE A 70 -1.71 5.12 -11.81
CA ILE A 70 -2.49 4.94 -10.58
C ILE A 70 -3.64 5.94 -10.62
N VAL A 71 -4.87 5.43 -10.64
CA VAL A 71 -6.09 6.22 -10.50
C VAL A 71 -6.63 5.98 -9.09
N LEU A 72 -6.43 6.95 -8.21
CA LEU A 72 -7.01 7.00 -6.89
C LEU A 72 -8.34 7.75 -6.99
N ILE A 73 -9.43 7.13 -6.57
CA ILE A 73 -10.76 7.75 -6.50
C ILE A 73 -11.12 7.86 -5.02
N ASP A 74 -11.18 9.09 -4.51
CA ASP A 74 -11.43 9.38 -3.10
C ASP A 74 -12.81 8.85 -2.68
N ALA A 75 -12.86 8.24 -1.48
CA ALA A 75 -14.02 7.58 -0.90
C ALA A 75 -14.70 6.48 -1.77
N LEU A 76 -13.94 5.83 -2.66
CA LEU A 76 -14.47 4.75 -3.49
C LEU A 76 -14.70 3.46 -2.68
N ARG A 77 -15.98 3.19 -2.36
CA ARG A 77 -16.42 1.93 -1.74
C ARG A 77 -16.30 0.74 -2.68
N GLU A 78 -16.00 -0.43 -2.14
CA GLU A 78 -15.92 -1.67 -2.93
C GLU A 78 -17.24 -2.01 -3.63
N ASP A 79 -18.37 -1.78 -2.96
CA ASP A 79 -19.71 -2.10 -3.46
C ASP A 79 -20.15 -1.17 -4.62
N PHE A 80 -19.46 -0.03 -4.81
CA PHE A 80 -19.66 0.84 -5.97
C PHE A 80 -19.07 0.23 -7.24
N VAL A 81 -18.11 -0.69 -7.13
CA VAL A 81 -17.45 -1.35 -8.27
C VAL A 81 -17.92 -2.79 -8.43
N PHE A 82 -17.97 -3.57 -7.34
CA PHE A 82 -18.31 -4.99 -7.39
C PHE A 82 -19.80 -5.27 -7.18
N GLY A 83 -20.56 -4.28 -6.68
CA GLY A 83 -22.00 -4.37 -6.45
C GLY A 83 -22.87 -4.00 -7.65
N SER A 84 -24.16 -3.78 -7.40
CA SER A 84 -25.14 -3.42 -8.44
C SER A 84 -24.87 -2.06 -9.08
N LYS A 85 -24.37 -1.08 -8.30
CA LYS A 85 -23.97 0.24 -8.79
C LYS A 85 -22.86 0.12 -9.84
N GLY A 86 -21.86 -0.73 -9.60
CA GLY A 86 -20.77 -0.98 -10.55
C GLY A 86 -21.29 -1.52 -11.89
N LYS A 87 -22.15 -2.53 -11.85
CA LYS A 87 -22.78 -3.08 -13.06
C LYS A 87 -23.58 -2.05 -13.86
N GLN A 88 -24.25 -1.13 -13.17
CA GLN A 88 -25.13 -0.13 -13.79
C GLN A 88 -24.38 1.11 -14.31
N PHE A 89 -23.39 1.58 -13.55
CA PHE A 89 -22.74 2.87 -13.75
C PHE A 89 -21.28 2.76 -14.20
N MET A 90 -20.62 1.61 -13.98
CA MET A 90 -19.25 1.35 -14.42
C MET A 90 -19.13 0.15 -15.38
N PRO A 91 -19.89 0.13 -16.49
CA PRO A 91 -19.96 -1.05 -17.37
C PRO A 91 -18.62 -1.43 -18.00
N TYR A 92 -17.70 -0.49 -18.27
CA TYR A 92 -16.38 -0.83 -18.78
C TYR A 92 -15.54 -1.55 -17.72
N THR A 93 -15.51 -1.01 -16.51
CA THR A 93 -14.80 -1.59 -15.36
C THR A 93 -15.35 -2.98 -15.05
N THR A 94 -16.67 -3.14 -14.97
CA THR A 94 -17.32 -4.45 -14.82
C THR A 94 -16.89 -5.41 -15.92
N GLN A 95 -16.88 -4.97 -17.18
CA GLN A 95 -16.47 -5.81 -18.29
C GLN A 95 -15.00 -6.27 -18.18
N VAL A 96 -14.07 -5.40 -17.76
CA VAL A 96 -12.66 -5.74 -17.57
C VAL A 96 -12.48 -6.79 -16.47
N VAL A 97 -13.24 -6.64 -15.37
CA VAL A 97 -13.29 -7.59 -14.25
C VAL A 97 -13.83 -8.95 -14.71
N GLU A 98 -14.96 -8.97 -15.41
CA GLU A 98 -15.62 -10.21 -15.85
C GLU A 98 -14.85 -10.94 -16.96
N LYS A 99 -14.19 -10.22 -17.88
CA LYS A 99 -13.37 -10.81 -18.95
C LYS A 99 -12.05 -11.39 -18.45
N GLY A 100 -11.69 -11.15 -17.18
CA GLY A 100 -10.46 -11.64 -16.58
C GLY A 100 -9.20 -10.91 -17.04
N THR A 101 -9.31 -9.73 -17.63
CA THR A 101 -8.16 -8.87 -18.00
C THR A 101 -7.70 -8.00 -16.83
N SER A 102 -8.17 -8.30 -15.62
CA SER A 102 -7.74 -7.68 -14.37
C SER A 102 -7.60 -8.70 -13.24
N TYR A 103 -6.75 -8.37 -12.29
CA TYR A 103 -6.83 -8.92 -10.94
C TYR A 103 -7.52 -7.91 -10.03
N SER A 104 -8.58 -8.36 -9.35
CA SER A 104 -9.45 -7.51 -8.55
C SER A 104 -9.50 -8.02 -7.11
N PHE A 105 -9.44 -7.09 -6.17
CA PHE A 105 -9.40 -7.36 -4.73
C PHE A 105 -10.25 -6.35 -3.98
N ILE A 106 -10.66 -6.72 -2.77
CA ILE A 106 -11.12 -5.76 -1.76
C ILE A 106 -9.91 -5.40 -0.90
N ALA A 107 -9.45 -4.16 -0.97
CA ALA A 107 -8.36 -3.64 -0.16
C ALA A 107 -8.91 -3.06 1.15
N GLU A 108 -8.45 -3.60 2.27
CA GLU A 108 -8.81 -3.15 3.61
C GLU A 108 -7.88 -2.01 4.06
N ALA A 109 -8.45 -0.83 4.26
CA ALA A 109 -7.80 0.34 4.82
C ALA A 109 -7.94 0.34 6.35
N LYS A 110 -6.81 0.41 7.07
CA LYS A 110 -6.84 0.54 8.54
C LYS A 110 -7.27 1.96 8.95
N PRO A 111 -8.04 2.14 10.03
CA PRO A 111 -8.31 3.46 10.56
C PRO A 111 -7.01 4.22 10.97
N PRO A 112 -7.01 5.56 10.95
CA PRO A 112 -8.09 6.42 10.48
C PRO A 112 -8.19 6.41 8.94
N THR A 113 -9.41 6.27 8.44
CA THR A 113 -9.78 6.28 7.01
C THR A 113 -9.92 7.72 6.52
N VAL A 114 -8.81 8.45 6.57
CA VAL A 114 -8.69 9.86 6.12
C VAL A 114 -7.65 9.94 5.00
N THR A 115 -7.90 10.76 3.99
CA THR A 115 -7.11 10.90 2.77
C THR A 115 -5.59 10.91 2.98
N MET A 116 -5.05 11.88 3.74
CA MET A 116 -3.60 12.00 3.92
C MET A 116 -2.95 10.73 4.55
N PRO A 117 -3.43 10.20 5.71
CA PRO A 117 -2.93 8.93 6.23
C PRO A 117 -2.99 7.77 5.24
N ARG A 118 -4.07 7.67 4.46
CA ARG A 118 -4.26 6.57 3.52
C ARG A 118 -3.35 6.67 2.30
N ILE A 119 -3.11 7.87 1.76
CA ILE A 119 -2.09 8.11 0.73
C ILE A 119 -0.71 7.66 1.24
N LYS A 120 -0.36 7.99 2.49
CA LYS A 120 0.89 7.49 3.10
C LYS A 120 0.92 5.97 3.10
N ALA A 121 -0.12 5.32 3.62
CA ALA A 121 -0.19 3.86 3.68
C ALA A 121 -0.05 3.18 2.31
N LEU A 122 -0.73 3.70 1.28
CA LEU A 122 -0.67 3.20 -0.09
C LEU A 122 0.75 3.27 -0.68
N MET A 123 1.51 4.34 -0.35
CA MET A 123 2.82 4.60 -0.96
C MET A 123 4.00 4.08 -0.12
N THR A 124 3.86 3.96 1.20
CA THR A 124 4.90 3.40 2.09
C THR A 124 4.72 1.91 2.34
N GLY A 125 3.48 1.41 2.27
CA GLY A 125 3.12 0.08 2.75
C GLY A 125 3.12 -0.02 4.28
N SER A 126 3.19 1.10 5.01
CA SER A 126 3.18 1.14 6.47
C SER A 126 1.79 1.47 7.00
N ILE A 127 1.48 1.06 8.23
CA ILE A 127 0.24 1.46 8.91
C ILE A 127 0.48 2.81 9.59
N PRO A 128 -0.22 3.89 9.23
CA PRO A 128 -0.07 5.19 9.88
C PRO A 128 -0.49 5.12 11.35
N GLY A 129 0.35 5.63 12.26
CA GLY A 129 -0.01 5.79 13.66
C GLY A 129 -0.83 7.07 13.90
N PHE A 130 -1.62 7.11 14.97
CA PHE A 130 -2.42 8.28 15.33
C PHE A 130 -1.55 9.54 15.57
N ILE A 131 -0.41 9.38 16.25
CA ILE A 131 0.57 10.47 16.45
C ILE A 131 1.08 11.01 15.13
N ASP A 132 1.31 10.15 14.13
CA ASP A 132 1.77 10.60 12.83
C ASP A 132 0.73 11.52 12.20
N VAL A 133 -0.57 11.22 12.34
CA VAL A 133 -1.62 12.10 11.81
C VAL A 133 -1.58 13.47 12.47
N VAL A 134 -1.43 13.54 13.80
CA VAL A 134 -1.39 14.79 14.56
C VAL A 134 -0.13 15.61 14.27
N VAL A 135 1.05 14.98 14.26
CA VAL A 135 2.34 15.66 14.02
C VAL A 135 2.44 16.19 12.59
N ASN A 136 1.86 15.47 11.62
CA ASN A 136 1.89 15.86 10.21
C ASN A 136 0.96 17.04 9.87
N LEU A 137 0.15 17.53 10.80
CA LEU A 137 -0.62 18.77 10.62
C LEU A 137 0.27 20.01 10.44
N ASN A 138 1.50 19.99 10.97
CA ASN A 138 2.39 21.16 10.98
C ASN A 138 3.46 21.14 9.86
N SER A 139 3.82 19.95 9.37
CA SER A 139 4.71 19.77 8.21
C SER A 139 4.37 18.45 7.52
N PRO A 140 3.59 18.45 6.43
CA PRO A 140 3.04 17.22 5.85
C PRO A 140 4.08 16.35 5.12
N ALA A 141 5.24 16.90 4.75
CA ALA A 141 6.25 16.22 3.94
C ALA A 141 6.64 14.84 4.51
N LEU A 142 6.48 13.81 3.68
CA LEU A 142 6.83 12.44 4.03
C LEU A 142 8.34 12.23 3.82
N LEU A 143 9.07 12.11 4.92
CA LEU A 143 10.53 11.91 4.91
C LEU A 143 10.93 10.43 4.90
N ASP A 144 10.00 9.55 5.24
CA ASP A 144 10.22 8.10 5.26
C ASP A 144 10.36 7.52 3.84
N ASP A 145 11.05 6.38 3.76
CA ASP A 145 11.17 5.61 2.54
C ASP A 145 9.80 5.18 1.99
N ASN A 146 9.58 5.35 0.69
CA ASN A 146 8.30 5.12 0.03
C ASN A 146 8.48 4.87 -1.48
N LEU A 147 7.44 4.37 -2.13
CA LEU A 147 7.43 4.04 -3.56
C LEU A 147 7.81 5.22 -4.45
N ILE A 148 7.30 6.43 -4.15
CA ILE A 148 7.55 7.64 -4.95
C ILE A 148 9.02 8.07 -4.82
N TRP A 149 9.57 8.01 -3.61
CA TRP A 149 10.99 8.26 -3.36
C TRP A 149 11.89 7.24 -4.08
N GLN A 150 11.55 5.95 -4.00
CA GLN A 150 12.31 4.87 -4.67
C GLN A 150 12.26 5.04 -6.20
N ALA A 151 11.09 5.34 -6.77
CA ALA A 151 10.92 5.58 -8.20
C ALA A 151 11.76 6.77 -8.67
N LYS A 152 11.65 7.92 -7.99
CA LYS A 152 12.45 9.12 -8.30
C LYS A 152 13.95 8.83 -8.20
N THR A 153 14.36 8.15 -7.13
CA THR A 153 15.76 7.79 -6.89
C THR A 153 16.27 6.89 -8.02
N ALA A 154 15.45 5.98 -8.52
CA ALA A 154 15.75 5.14 -9.68
C ALA A 154 15.72 5.89 -11.04
N GLY A 155 15.54 7.21 -11.04
CA GLY A 155 15.50 8.04 -12.24
C GLY A 155 14.18 7.99 -13.01
N LYS A 156 13.12 7.42 -12.42
CA LYS A 156 11.79 7.36 -13.03
C LYS A 156 11.15 8.75 -13.08
N ARG A 157 10.49 9.06 -14.20
CA ARG A 157 9.75 10.31 -14.41
C ARG A 157 8.31 10.14 -13.92
N ILE A 158 7.95 10.88 -12.88
CA ILE A 158 6.65 10.78 -12.20
C ILE A 158 5.83 12.04 -12.46
N ILE A 159 4.61 11.88 -12.96
CA ILE A 159 3.64 12.96 -13.20
C ILE A 159 2.45 12.79 -12.25
N PHE A 160 1.94 13.89 -11.70
CA PHE A 160 0.82 13.88 -10.75
C PHE A 160 -0.25 14.93 -11.06
N TYR A 161 -1.53 14.55 -11.06
CA TYR A 161 -2.65 15.50 -11.08
C TYR A 161 -3.72 15.07 -10.07
N GLY A 162 -4.21 15.98 -9.24
CA GLY A 162 -5.21 15.64 -8.21
C GLY A 162 -5.05 16.42 -6.92
N ASP A 163 -5.58 15.89 -5.82
CA ASP A 163 -5.55 16.54 -4.50
C ASP A 163 -4.14 17.05 -4.11
N ASP A 164 -4.06 18.31 -3.69
CA ASP A 164 -2.81 19.00 -3.37
C ASP A 164 -2.02 18.38 -2.19
N THR A 165 -2.64 17.48 -1.42
CA THR A 165 -2.01 16.67 -0.37
C THR A 165 -0.81 15.91 -0.92
N TRP A 166 -0.88 15.38 -2.15
CA TRP A 166 0.26 14.68 -2.76
C TRP A 166 1.47 15.59 -2.95
N VAL A 167 1.25 16.84 -3.37
CA VAL A 167 2.33 17.83 -3.56
C VAL A 167 3.00 18.17 -2.23
N LYS A 168 2.19 18.27 -1.17
CA LYS A 168 2.62 18.52 0.20
C LYS A 168 3.39 17.32 0.79
N LEU A 169 2.93 16.09 0.53
CA LEU A 169 3.54 14.85 1.00
C LEU A 169 4.86 14.53 0.28
N PHE A 170 4.93 14.75 -1.03
CA PHE A 170 6.06 14.36 -1.88
C PHE A 170 6.72 15.57 -2.57
N PRO A 171 7.18 16.57 -1.81
CA PRO A 171 7.70 17.80 -2.39
C PRO A 171 8.89 17.49 -3.32
N LYS A 172 8.91 18.12 -4.50
CA LYS A 172 9.95 17.97 -5.53
C LYS A 172 10.08 16.57 -6.15
N HIS A 173 9.15 15.64 -5.92
CA HIS A 173 9.24 14.28 -6.49
C HIS A 173 8.66 14.17 -7.90
N PHE A 174 7.70 15.02 -8.24
CA PHE A 174 7.06 15.03 -9.55
C PHE A 174 7.82 15.93 -10.54
N VAL A 175 8.01 15.45 -11.77
CA VAL A 175 8.62 16.24 -12.85
C VAL A 175 7.61 17.23 -13.46
N GLU A 176 6.33 16.94 -13.31
CA GLU A 176 5.20 17.75 -13.72
C GLU A 176 4.04 17.43 -12.79
N TYR A 177 3.39 18.46 -12.27
CA TYR A 177 2.25 18.26 -11.41
C TYR A 177 1.27 19.44 -11.44
N ASP A 178 0.01 19.14 -11.08
CA ASP A 178 -1.01 20.15 -10.83
C ASP A 178 -1.90 19.72 -9.64
N GLY A 179 -1.91 20.55 -8.61
CA GLY A 179 -2.63 20.27 -7.36
C GLY A 179 -4.01 20.91 -7.36
N THR A 180 -5.02 20.14 -7.00
CA THR A 180 -6.41 20.60 -6.84
C THR A 180 -6.70 20.75 -5.36
N THR A 181 -7.28 21.89 -4.99
CA THR A 181 -7.62 22.20 -3.61
C THR A 181 -9.00 21.65 -3.25
N SER A 182 -9.11 20.89 -2.17
CA SER A 182 -10.33 20.19 -1.72
C SER A 182 -11.19 20.95 -0.70
N PHE A 183 -10.93 22.24 -0.45
CA PHE A 183 -11.61 22.97 0.64
C PHE A 183 -13.14 23.13 0.47
N PHE A 184 -13.67 23.09 -0.76
CA PHE A 184 -15.09 23.31 -1.03
C PHE A 184 -15.80 22.02 -1.42
N VAL A 185 -16.34 21.30 -0.43
CA VAL A 185 -17.05 20.02 -0.64
C VAL A 185 -18.30 20.12 -1.53
N SER A 186 -18.81 21.32 -1.79
CA SER A 186 -19.91 21.54 -2.73
C SER A 186 -19.49 21.42 -4.20
N ASP A 187 -18.20 21.54 -4.49
CA ASP A 187 -17.67 21.37 -5.84
C ASP A 187 -17.21 19.92 -6.05
N PHE A 188 -18.04 19.13 -6.72
CA PHE A 188 -17.72 17.76 -7.11
C PHE A 188 -17.51 17.61 -8.62
N THR A 189 -17.40 18.72 -9.37
CA THR A 189 -17.24 18.71 -10.83
C THR A 189 -15.94 19.37 -11.24
N GLU A 190 -15.71 20.62 -10.83
CA GLU A 190 -14.50 21.36 -11.20
C GLU A 190 -13.26 20.68 -10.59
N VAL A 191 -13.34 20.12 -9.37
CA VAL A 191 -12.26 19.29 -8.81
C VAL A 191 -11.80 18.14 -9.72
N ASP A 192 -12.73 17.47 -10.40
CA ASP A 192 -12.40 16.34 -11.29
C ASP A 192 -12.03 16.81 -12.71
N ASP A 193 -12.62 17.92 -13.18
CA ASP A 193 -12.21 18.59 -14.42
C ASP A 193 -10.76 19.09 -14.34
N ASN A 194 -10.35 19.55 -13.15
CA ASN A 194 -9.00 20.02 -12.88
C ASN A 194 -7.94 18.91 -13.04
N VAL A 195 -8.32 17.67 -12.75
CA VAL A 195 -7.49 16.48 -13.01
C VAL A 195 -7.57 16.10 -14.48
N THR A 196 -8.78 16.05 -15.04
CA THR A 196 -9.05 15.50 -16.38
C THR A 196 -8.50 16.38 -17.51
N ARG A 197 -8.43 17.70 -17.34
CA ARG A 197 -7.93 18.64 -18.38
C ARG A 197 -6.53 18.32 -18.89
N HIS A 198 -5.69 17.67 -18.06
CA HIS A 198 -4.32 17.29 -18.42
C HIS A 198 -4.21 15.92 -19.07
N LEU A 199 -5.25 15.09 -18.92
CA LEU A 199 -5.22 13.67 -19.23
C LEU A 199 -4.90 13.40 -20.71
N ASP A 200 -5.57 14.11 -21.62
CA ASP A 200 -5.36 13.91 -23.07
C ASP A 200 -3.95 14.30 -23.52
N ARG A 201 -3.34 15.30 -22.89
CA ARG A 201 -1.98 15.73 -23.19
C ARG A 201 -0.96 14.73 -22.67
N VAL A 202 -1.09 14.29 -21.41
CA VAL A 202 -0.12 13.36 -20.80
C VAL A 202 -0.20 11.97 -21.41
N LEU A 203 -1.40 11.49 -21.73
CA LEU A 203 -1.57 10.18 -22.35
C LEU A 203 -0.98 10.11 -23.75
N LYS A 204 -0.89 11.22 -24.50
CA LYS A 204 -0.21 11.27 -25.82
C LYS A 204 1.32 11.22 -25.72
N ARG A 205 1.88 11.58 -24.57
CA ARG A 205 3.33 11.65 -24.35
C ARG A 205 3.95 10.30 -24.00
N GLU A 206 5.25 10.19 -24.25
CA GLU A 206 6.08 9.03 -23.93
C GLU A 206 7.10 9.28 -22.81
N ASP A 207 7.29 10.53 -22.39
CA ASP A 207 8.33 10.96 -21.46
C ASP A 207 7.92 10.81 -19.97
N TRP A 208 7.33 9.69 -19.60
CA TRP A 208 6.96 9.39 -18.21
C TRP A 208 6.90 7.88 -17.95
N ASP A 209 7.17 7.50 -16.69
CA ASP A 209 7.12 6.10 -16.22
C ASP A 209 5.92 5.86 -15.29
N LEU A 210 5.58 6.84 -14.45
CA LEU A 210 4.50 6.75 -13.48
C LEU A 210 3.59 7.98 -13.60
N LEU A 211 2.29 7.75 -13.81
CA LEU A 211 1.26 8.77 -13.77
C LEU A 211 0.33 8.50 -12.59
N ILE A 212 0.10 9.49 -11.75
CA ILE A 212 -0.80 9.40 -10.60
C ILE A 212 -1.92 10.43 -10.79
N LEU A 213 -3.15 9.95 -10.72
CA LEU A 213 -4.37 10.75 -10.81
C LEU A 213 -5.16 10.55 -9.51
N HIS A 214 -5.55 11.64 -8.85
CA HIS A 214 -6.37 11.58 -7.65
C HIS A 214 -7.66 12.41 -7.83
N TYR A 215 -8.78 11.72 -7.98
CA TYR A 215 -10.11 12.30 -8.20
C TYR A 215 -10.88 12.43 -6.88
N LEU A 216 -11.55 13.55 -6.67
CA LEU A 216 -12.12 13.95 -5.38
C LEU A 216 -13.65 14.02 -5.40
N GLY A 217 -14.26 14.18 -6.57
CA GLY A 217 -15.68 14.50 -6.67
C GLY A 217 -16.61 13.46 -6.05
N LEU A 218 -16.19 12.20 -5.97
CA LEU A 218 -16.97 11.15 -5.32
C LEU A 218 -17.05 11.32 -3.78
N ASP A 219 -15.94 11.66 -3.13
CA ASP A 219 -15.92 11.96 -1.69
C ASP A 219 -16.75 13.19 -1.35
N HIS A 220 -16.60 14.26 -2.16
CA HIS A 220 -17.40 15.48 -2.02
C HIS A 220 -18.91 15.21 -2.10
N ILE A 221 -19.36 14.35 -3.04
CA ILE A 221 -20.76 13.90 -3.10
C ILE A 221 -21.16 13.11 -1.84
N GLY A 222 -20.26 12.24 -1.37
CA GLY A 222 -20.41 11.48 -0.13
C GLY A 222 -20.68 12.40 1.05
N HIS A 223 -19.82 13.38 1.29
CA HIS A 223 -19.98 14.37 2.36
C HIS A 223 -21.28 15.17 2.28
N MET A 224 -21.73 15.54 1.08
CA MET A 224 -22.95 16.33 0.94
C MET A 224 -24.23 15.50 1.12
N THR A 225 -24.26 14.28 0.59
CA THR A 225 -25.53 13.55 0.37
C THR A 225 -25.47 12.05 0.64
N GLY A 226 -24.30 11.52 1.00
CA GLY A 226 -24.10 10.13 1.34
C GLY A 226 -23.99 9.18 0.14
N PRO A 227 -23.66 7.90 0.40
CA PRO A 227 -23.34 6.90 -0.62
C PRO A 227 -24.52 6.49 -1.52
N ASN A 228 -25.76 6.82 -1.11
CA ASN A 228 -26.99 6.48 -1.85
C ASN A 228 -27.56 7.68 -2.63
N SER A 229 -26.81 8.78 -2.71
CA SER A 229 -27.17 9.95 -3.49
C SER A 229 -27.40 9.62 -4.97
N PRO A 230 -28.40 10.24 -5.63
CA PRO A 230 -28.59 10.09 -7.07
C PRO A 230 -27.41 10.61 -7.90
N LEU A 231 -26.51 11.41 -7.29
CA LEU A 231 -25.30 11.93 -7.94
C LEU A 231 -24.16 10.89 -8.03
N VAL A 232 -24.18 9.84 -7.20
CA VAL A 232 -23.15 8.78 -7.22
C VAL A 232 -23.12 8.07 -8.57
N GLY A 233 -24.28 7.72 -9.13
CA GLY A 233 -24.35 7.02 -10.42
C GLY A 233 -23.69 7.77 -11.59
N PRO A 234 -24.05 9.04 -11.84
CA PRO A 234 -23.37 9.90 -12.80
C PRO A 234 -21.86 10.01 -12.56
N LYS A 235 -21.43 10.19 -11.30
CA LYS A 235 -20.00 10.30 -10.96
C LYS A 235 -19.23 8.99 -11.21
N LEU A 236 -19.81 7.84 -10.89
CA LEU A 236 -19.21 6.54 -11.22
C LEU A 236 -19.08 6.34 -12.74
N ARG A 237 -20.06 6.83 -13.53
CA ARG A 237 -20.00 6.78 -15.00
C ARG A 237 -18.90 7.66 -15.57
N GLU A 238 -18.65 8.82 -14.96
CA GLU A 238 -17.51 9.67 -15.30
C GLU A 238 -16.19 8.93 -15.06
N MET A 239 -16.02 8.34 -13.87
CA MET A 239 -14.82 7.56 -13.53
C MET A 239 -14.63 6.38 -14.48
N ASP A 240 -15.70 5.64 -14.82
CA ASP A 240 -15.63 4.52 -15.77
C ASP A 240 -15.13 4.95 -17.16
N ASN A 241 -15.57 6.13 -17.64
CA ASN A 241 -15.11 6.68 -18.91
C ASN A 241 -13.62 7.10 -18.86
N ILE A 242 -13.17 7.67 -17.75
CA ILE A 242 -11.76 8.01 -17.52
C ILE A 242 -10.89 6.74 -17.54
N LEU A 243 -11.29 5.72 -16.77
CA LEU A 243 -10.60 4.42 -16.73
C LEU A 243 -10.52 3.78 -18.11
N LYS A 244 -11.63 3.83 -18.88
CA LYS A 244 -11.66 3.36 -20.27
C LYS A 244 -10.68 4.10 -21.16
N LYS A 245 -10.66 5.44 -21.10
CA LYS A 245 -9.75 6.28 -21.89
C LYS A 245 -8.29 5.93 -21.59
N ILE A 246 -7.93 5.83 -20.31
CA ILE A 246 -6.57 5.48 -19.87
C ILE A 246 -6.19 4.08 -20.37
N HIS A 247 -7.02 3.08 -20.09
CA HIS A 247 -6.70 1.70 -20.43
C HIS A 247 -6.53 1.52 -21.96
N ILE A 248 -7.43 2.09 -22.77
CA ILE A 248 -7.30 2.04 -24.24
C ILE A 248 -6.01 2.75 -24.71
N SER A 249 -5.67 3.90 -24.12
CA SER A 249 -4.44 4.60 -24.48
C SER A 249 -3.17 3.84 -24.07
N LEU A 250 -3.20 3.09 -22.97
CA LEU A 250 -2.07 2.25 -22.57
C LEU A 250 -1.90 1.08 -23.54
N LEU A 251 -2.99 0.40 -23.91
CA LEU A 251 -2.97 -0.71 -24.86
C LEU A 251 -2.49 -0.27 -26.25
N SER A 252 -2.90 0.91 -26.74
CA SER A 252 -2.49 1.39 -28.07
C SER A 252 -1.00 1.76 -28.16
N LYS A 253 -0.34 1.91 -27.01
CA LYS A 253 1.08 2.27 -26.87
C LYS A 253 1.95 1.12 -26.38
N GLU A 254 1.38 -0.07 -26.21
CA GLU A 254 2.16 -1.23 -25.83
C GLU A 254 3.10 -1.64 -26.95
N GLU A 255 4.38 -1.69 -26.62
CA GLU A 255 5.43 -2.27 -27.46
C GLU A 255 5.70 -3.71 -27.00
N ALA A 256 6.33 -4.50 -27.86
CA ALA A 256 6.58 -5.93 -27.59
C ALA A 256 7.45 -6.22 -26.34
N SER A 257 8.12 -5.22 -25.74
CA SER A 257 9.11 -5.46 -24.68
C SER A 257 8.49 -5.69 -23.29
N LEU A 258 7.57 -4.82 -22.86
CA LEU A 258 6.95 -4.88 -21.52
C LEU A 258 5.54 -4.27 -21.57
N PRO A 259 4.55 -4.90 -20.91
CA PRO A 259 3.18 -4.40 -20.84
C PRO A 259 3.07 -3.15 -19.94
N ASN A 260 1.96 -2.44 -20.06
CA ASN A 260 1.62 -1.32 -19.18
C ASN A 260 0.64 -1.79 -18.09
N LEU A 261 0.55 -1.03 -16.99
CA LEU A 261 -0.36 -1.31 -15.87
C LEU A 261 -1.23 -0.10 -15.55
N LEU A 262 -2.54 -0.33 -15.44
CA LEU A 262 -3.48 0.57 -14.81
C LEU A 262 -3.87 0.00 -13.44
N VAL A 263 -3.67 0.80 -12.40
CA VAL A 263 -4.12 0.52 -11.03
C VAL A 263 -5.31 1.43 -10.73
N VAL A 264 -6.40 0.85 -10.24
CA VAL A 264 -7.56 1.60 -9.72
C VAL A 264 -7.71 1.27 -8.25
N CYS A 265 -7.73 2.28 -7.40
CA CYS A 265 -7.95 2.10 -5.97
C CYS A 265 -8.70 3.25 -5.32
N GLY A 266 -9.24 2.99 -4.13
CA GLY A 266 -9.64 4.02 -3.17
C GLY A 266 -8.61 4.14 -2.04
N ASP A 267 -8.56 5.30 -1.42
CA ASP A 267 -7.82 5.56 -0.19
C ASP A 267 -8.65 5.19 1.05
N HIS A 268 -9.95 5.46 1.01
CA HIS A 268 -10.97 4.93 1.89
C HIS A 268 -12.30 4.77 1.14
N GLY A 269 -13.32 4.24 1.82
CA GLY A 269 -14.70 4.35 1.37
C GLY A 269 -15.44 5.44 2.15
N MET A 270 -16.73 5.25 2.41
CA MET A 270 -17.55 6.17 3.21
C MET A 270 -18.64 5.42 3.99
N SER A 271 -19.02 5.97 5.14
CA SER A 271 -20.13 5.49 5.96
C SER A 271 -21.48 5.68 5.25
N GLU A 272 -22.54 5.07 5.80
CA GLU A 272 -23.91 5.27 5.29
C GLU A 272 -24.41 6.72 5.41
N THR A 273 -23.78 7.53 6.26
CA THR A 273 -24.07 8.97 6.41
C THR A 273 -23.16 9.86 5.59
N GLY A 274 -22.25 9.31 4.77
CA GLY A 274 -21.33 10.09 3.96
C GLY A 274 -20.13 10.66 4.73
N SER A 275 -19.83 10.12 5.92
CA SER A 275 -18.62 10.46 6.68
C SER A 275 -17.53 9.41 6.43
N HIS A 276 -16.29 9.73 6.79
CA HIS A 276 -15.19 8.78 6.85
C HIS A 276 -14.29 9.08 8.06
N GLY A 277 -13.17 8.37 8.22
CA GLY A 277 -12.25 8.47 9.35
C GLY A 277 -12.41 7.37 10.40
N GLY A 278 -13.54 6.67 10.39
CA GLY A 278 -13.89 5.57 11.28
C GLY A 278 -13.45 4.19 10.77
N SER A 279 -14.21 3.17 11.20
CA SER A 279 -13.89 1.76 10.99
C SER A 279 -15.09 0.94 10.52
N SER A 280 -16.17 1.57 10.03
CA SER A 280 -17.29 0.82 9.46
C SER A 280 -16.88 0.11 8.18
N GLU A 281 -17.59 -0.97 7.81
CA GLU A 281 -17.25 -1.75 6.61
C GLU A 281 -17.22 -0.89 5.33
N GLY A 282 -18.15 0.06 5.22
CA GLY A 282 -18.21 0.99 4.09
C GLY A 282 -17.02 1.97 4.05
N GLU A 283 -16.38 2.26 5.17
CA GLU A 283 -15.20 3.14 5.22
C GLU A 283 -13.89 2.39 4.96
N VAL A 284 -13.77 1.15 5.41
CA VAL A 284 -12.50 0.40 5.37
C VAL A 284 -12.32 -0.44 4.11
N HIS A 285 -13.38 -0.81 3.40
CA HIS A 285 -13.29 -1.65 2.20
C HIS A 285 -13.35 -0.84 0.92
N THR A 286 -12.25 -0.84 0.18
CA THR A 286 -12.10 -0.17 -1.12
C THR A 286 -11.81 -1.19 -2.21
N PRO A 287 -12.14 -0.92 -3.47
CA PRO A 287 -11.74 -1.78 -4.57
C PRO A 287 -10.26 -1.56 -4.87
N LEU A 288 -9.55 -2.62 -5.25
CA LEU A 288 -8.20 -2.56 -5.81
C LEU A 288 -8.15 -3.41 -7.08
N LEU A 289 -7.93 -2.77 -8.22
CA LEU A 289 -7.87 -3.42 -9.52
C LEU A 289 -6.51 -3.20 -10.16
N PHE A 290 -5.91 -4.27 -10.65
CA PHE A 290 -4.75 -4.26 -11.54
C PHE A 290 -5.22 -4.66 -12.93
N ILE A 291 -5.06 -3.78 -13.91
CA ILE A 291 -5.51 -3.98 -15.29
C ILE A 291 -4.30 -3.91 -16.22
N SER A 292 -4.05 -4.97 -16.99
CA SER A 292 -2.91 -5.08 -17.90
C SER A 292 -3.16 -6.12 -18.97
N SER A 293 -2.56 -5.95 -20.16
CA SER A 293 -2.54 -6.99 -21.19
C SER A 293 -1.73 -8.23 -20.78
N ALA A 294 -0.88 -8.10 -19.76
CA ALA A 294 -0.10 -9.19 -19.18
C ALA A 294 -0.94 -10.25 -18.48
N PHE A 295 -2.19 -9.91 -18.11
CA PHE A 295 -3.04 -10.78 -17.32
C PHE A 295 -3.87 -11.66 -18.26
N GLU A 296 -3.78 -12.98 -18.04
CA GLU A 296 -4.49 -13.97 -18.85
C GLU A 296 -6.01 -13.78 -18.76
N LYS A 297 -6.71 -13.91 -19.90
CA LYS A 297 -8.17 -14.08 -19.91
C LYS A 297 -8.50 -15.36 -19.15
N ARG A 298 -8.88 -15.23 -17.87
CA ARG A 298 -9.35 -16.37 -17.06
C ARG A 298 -10.60 -16.98 -17.70
N SER A 299 -10.42 -17.99 -18.55
CA SER A 299 -11.52 -18.78 -19.10
C SER A 299 -12.13 -19.67 -18.01
N GLY A 300 -13.26 -19.23 -17.46
CA GLY A 300 -14.33 -20.16 -17.07
C GLY A 300 -14.32 -20.83 -15.69
N LYS A 301 -13.55 -20.40 -14.67
CA LYS A 301 -13.63 -21.09 -13.34
C LYS A 301 -13.78 -20.27 -12.06
N ASP A 302 -13.78 -18.94 -12.06
CA ASP A 302 -13.94 -18.17 -10.80
C ASP A 302 -14.70 -16.84 -10.95
N GLN A 303 -15.57 -16.71 -11.94
CA GLN A 303 -16.33 -15.47 -12.19
C GLN A 303 -17.50 -15.23 -11.21
N ARG A 304 -17.67 -16.09 -10.19
CA ARG A 304 -18.77 -16.03 -9.20
C ARG A 304 -18.32 -15.85 -7.76
N THR A 305 -17.02 -15.82 -7.51
CA THR A 305 -16.47 -15.60 -6.17
C THR A 305 -16.29 -14.11 -5.93
N GLN A 306 -16.67 -13.65 -4.73
CA GLN A 306 -16.34 -12.28 -4.33
C GLN A 306 -14.81 -12.08 -4.41
N PRO A 307 -14.34 -10.88 -4.77
CA PRO A 307 -12.91 -10.60 -4.84
C PRO A 307 -12.21 -10.95 -3.51
N GLU A 308 -11.01 -11.52 -3.61
CA GLU A 308 -10.20 -11.81 -2.43
C GLU A 308 -9.85 -10.53 -1.66
N ARG A 309 -9.72 -10.63 -0.34
CA ARG A 309 -9.33 -9.51 0.51
C ARG A 309 -7.81 -9.41 0.63
N VAL A 310 -7.29 -8.19 0.48
CA VAL A 310 -5.88 -7.82 0.69
C VAL A 310 -5.79 -6.62 1.61
N GLN A 311 -4.61 -6.33 2.16
CA GLN A 311 -4.41 -5.10 2.92
C GLN A 311 -4.07 -3.96 1.97
N GLN A 312 -4.53 -2.74 2.24
CA GLN A 312 -4.21 -1.56 1.43
C GLN A 312 -2.69 -1.34 1.31
N THR A 313 -1.94 -1.68 2.35
CA THR A 313 -0.47 -1.61 2.41
C THR A 313 0.23 -2.55 1.41
N ASP A 314 -0.44 -3.60 0.94
CA ASP A 314 0.12 -4.59 0.00
C ASP A 314 0.40 -3.97 -1.38
N LEU A 315 -0.27 -2.85 -1.72
CA LEU A 315 -0.05 -2.13 -2.96
C LEU A 315 1.40 -1.66 -3.11
N ALA A 316 1.99 -1.07 -2.07
CA ALA A 316 3.33 -0.52 -2.12
C ALA A 316 4.38 -1.58 -2.47
N SER A 317 4.35 -2.72 -1.77
CA SER A 317 5.25 -3.85 -2.02
C SER A 317 5.05 -4.44 -3.42
N THR A 318 3.80 -4.53 -3.87
CA THR A 318 3.45 -5.06 -5.20
C THR A 318 3.94 -4.15 -6.33
N LEU A 319 3.74 -2.83 -6.23
CA LEU A 319 4.21 -1.88 -7.23
C LEU A 319 5.73 -1.71 -7.22
N ALA A 320 6.39 -1.78 -6.06
CA ALA A 320 7.84 -1.77 -5.99
C ALA A 320 8.43 -2.92 -6.82
N ILE A 321 7.93 -4.15 -6.62
CA ILE A 321 8.33 -5.31 -7.43
C ILE A 321 7.97 -5.11 -8.91
N GLY A 322 6.74 -4.66 -9.20
CA GLY A 322 6.27 -4.44 -10.57
C GLY A 322 7.12 -3.42 -11.36
N LEU A 323 7.70 -2.44 -10.68
CA LEU A 323 8.56 -1.40 -11.26
C LEU A 323 10.06 -1.72 -11.18
N GLY A 324 10.44 -2.88 -10.62
CA GLY A 324 11.85 -3.24 -10.41
C GLY A 324 12.55 -2.36 -9.38
N LEU A 325 11.82 -1.86 -8.39
CA LEU A 325 12.29 -0.98 -7.32
C LEU A 325 12.47 -1.75 -6.00
N PRO A 326 13.32 -1.27 -5.08
CA PRO A 326 13.34 -1.76 -3.71
C PRO A 326 11.98 -1.56 -3.02
N ILE A 327 11.55 -2.56 -2.24
CA ILE A 327 10.38 -2.42 -1.36
C ILE A 327 10.74 -1.45 -0.23
N SER A 328 9.83 -0.53 0.09
CA SER A 328 10.05 0.42 1.19
C SER A 328 10.45 -0.31 2.46
N ARG A 329 11.49 0.20 3.14
CA ARG A 329 12.02 -0.41 4.36
C ARG A 329 10.99 -0.52 5.48
N ASN A 330 10.03 0.42 5.52
CA ASN A 330 8.98 0.47 6.54
C ASN A 330 7.69 -0.25 6.11
N SER A 331 7.68 -0.90 4.95
CA SER A 331 6.51 -1.63 4.46
C SER A 331 6.23 -2.84 5.34
N VAL A 332 4.97 -3.00 5.75
CA VAL A 332 4.42 -4.24 6.30
C VAL A 332 3.60 -5.01 5.25
N GLY A 333 3.56 -4.51 4.01
CA GLY A 333 2.76 -5.05 2.93
C GLY A 333 3.33 -6.34 2.33
N ASN A 334 2.43 -7.26 2.01
CA ASN A 334 2.73 -8.50 1.31
C ASN A 334 2.60 -8.32 -0.22
N LEU A 335 3.39 -9.05 -0.98
CA LEU A 335 3.23 -9.13 -2.43
C LEU A 335 1.89 -9.78 -2.79
N ILE A 336 1.10 -9.10 -3.62
CA ILE A 336 -0.12 -9.66 -4.23
C ILE A 336 0.31 -10.61 -5.35
N LEU A 337 0.46 -11.90 -4.99
CA LEU A 337 1.04 -12.92 -5.86
C LEU A 337 0.41 -13.02 -7.26
N PRO A 338 -0.93 -12.91 -7.44
CA PRO A 338 -1.53 -12.96 -8.77
C PRO A 338 -0.91 -11.99 -9.79
N VAL A 339 -0.49 -10.79 -9.36
CA VAL A 339 0.13 -9.78 -10.23
C VAL A 339 1.43 -10.26 -10.87
N VAL A 340 2.15 -11.19 -10.22
CA VAL A 340 3.39 -11.79 -10.74
C VAL A 340 3.21 -13.23 -11.24
N GLY A 341 1.97 -13.73 -11.27
CA GLY A 341 1.66 -15.15 -11.51
C GLY A 341 2.06 -15.67 -12.90
N GLY A 342 2.11 -14.78 -13.91
CA GLY A 342 2.57 -15.11 -15.27
C GLY A 342 4.08 -15.24 -15.43
N LYS A 343 4.87 -15.01 -14.38
CA LYS A 343 6.34 -15.11 -14.39
C LYS A 343 6.81 -16.53 -14.10
N THR A 344 8.06 -16.83 -14.41
CA THR A 344 8.64 -18.16 -14.15
C THR A 344 8.64 -18.47 -12.65
N MET A 345 8.63 -19.74 -12.28
CA MET A 345 8.68 -20.15 -10.87
C MET A 345 9.89 -19.54 -10.14
N ARG A 346 11.06 -19.46 -10.79
CA ARG A 346 12.25 -18.83 -10.20
C ARG A 346 12.02 -17.36 -9.89
N GLU A 347 11.45 -16.60 -10.83
CA GLU A 347 11.14 -15.19 -10.62
C GLU A 347 10.13 -15.01 -9.50
N GLN A 348 9.06 -15.81 -9.48
CA GLN A 348 8.06 -15.78 -8.41
C GLN A 348 8.69 -16.03 -7.04
N LEU A 349 9.54 -17.07 -6.90
CA LEU A 349 10.26 -17.37 -5.67
C LEU A 349 11.23 -16.24 -5.28
N ARG A 350 11.87 -15.60 -6.26
CA ARG A 350 12.74 -14.45 -6.01
C ARG A 350 11.96 -13.23 -5.52
N PHE A 351 10.77 -12.95 -6.06
CA PHE A 351 9.92 -11.85 -5.63
C PHE A 351 9.46 -12.01 -4.18
N VAL A 352 8.94 -13.19 -3.82
CA VAL A 352 8.51 -13.45 -2.43
C VAL A 352 9.68 -13.52 -1.45
N HIS A 353 10.87 -13.93 -1.91
CA HIS A 353 12.10 -13.86 -1.12
C HIS A 353 12.49 -12.42 -0.80
N LEU A 354 12.45 -11.50 -1.79
CA LEU A 354 12.76 -10.09 -1.58
C LEU A 354 11.80 -9.43 -0.58
N ASN A 355 10.50 -9.69 -0.71
CA ASN A 355 9.51 -9.18 0.24
C ASN A 355 9.69 -9.77 1.65
N GLY A 356 9.94 -11.09 1.75
CA GLY A 356 10.17 -11.74 3.03
C GLY A 356 11.45 -11.27 3.71
N PHE A 357 12.51 -11.02 2.93
CA PHE A 357 13.74 -10.44 3.45
C PHE A 357 13.50 -9.04 4.02
N GLN A 358 12.79 -8.16 3.30
CA GLN A 358 12.46 -6.81 3.79
C GLN A 358 11.65 -6.87 5.09
N LEU A 359 10.59 -7.69 5.15
CA LEU A 359 9.79 -7.86 6.36
C LEU A 359 10.60 -8.45 7.51
N SER A 360 11.46 -9.44 7.25
CA SER A 360 12.31 -10.04 8.28
C SER A 360 13.32 -9.04 8.87
N ARG A 361 13.83 -8.11 8.05
CA ARG A 361 14.68 -7.01 8.51
C ARG A 361 13.91 -6.02 9.35
N LEU A 362 12.72 -5.63 8.91
CA LEU A 362 11.87 -4.74 9.69
C LEU A 362 11.52 -5.34 11.06
N LEU A 363 11.22 -6.65 11.11
CA LEU A 363 10.99 -7.39 12.35
C LEU A 363 12.24 -7.42 13.23
N GLN A 364 13.41 -7.71 12.68
CA GLN A 364 14.68 -7.69 13.41
C GLN A 364 14.95 -6.33 14.08
N GLU A 365 14.60 -5.23 13.42
CA GLU A 365 14.81 -3.88 13.93
C GLU A 365 13.77 -3.46 14.99
N ASN A 366 12.61 -4.13 15.08
CA ASN A 366 11.49 -3.71 15.94
C ASN A 366 11.09 -4.73 17.02
N THR A 367 11.55 -5.98 16.94
CA THR A 367 11.13 -7.06 17.84
C THR A 367 12.32 -7.62 18.65
N PRO A 368 12.32 -7.47 19.99
CA PRO A 368 13.27 -8.20 20.84
C PRO A 368 13.10 -9.71 20.67
N ALA A 369 14.22 -10.45 20.58
CA ALA A 369 14.21 -11.89 20.32
C ALA A 369 13.40 -12.31 19.07
N TYR A 370 13.48 -11.51 18.00
CA TYR A 370 12.82 -11.76 16.70
C TYR A 370 13.10 -13.17 16.15
N GLU A 371 14.19 -13.82 16.55
CA GLU A 371 14.52 -15.19 16.16
C GLU A 371 13.48 -16.22 16.60
N LYS A 372 12.68 -15.91 17.63
CA LYS A 372 11.58 -16.75 18.14
C LYS A 372 10.22 -16.39 17.53
N ASP A 373 10.15 -15.37 16.68
CA ASP A 373 8.90 -15.02 16.01
C ASP A 373 8.54 -16.10 14.98
N PRO A 374 7.31 -16.64 14.98
CA PRO A 374 6.91 -17.69 14.04
C PRO A 374 7.07 -17.29 12.57
N GLY A 375 6.88 -16.01 12.24
CA GLY A 375 7.06 -15.51 10.87
C GLY A 375 8.51 -15.55 10.44
N TYR A 376 9.44 -15.23 11.34
CA TYR A 376 10.87 -15.36 11.07
C TYR A 376 11.29 -16.82 10.89
N GLU A 377 10.83 -17.72 11.76
CA GLU A 377 11.08 -19.16 11.63
C GLU A 377 10.56 -19.72 10.29
N HIS A 378 9.31 -19.40 9.92
CA HIS A 378 8.73 -19.76 8.63
C HIS A 378 9.56 -19.22 7.46
N PHE A 379 10.02 -17.97 7.54
CA PHE A 379 10.83 -17.36 6.49
C PHE A 379 12.17 -18.09 6.33
N LYS A 380 12.85 -18.47 7.42
CA LYS A 380 14.11 -19.24 7.35
C LYS A 380 13.89 -20.64 6.76
N ILE A 381 12.77 -21.28 7.06
CA ILE A 381 12.39 -22.57 6.46
C ILE A 381 12.16 -22.43 4.95
N ALA A 382 11.43 -21.39 4.53
CA ALA A 382 11.19 -21.08 3.12
C ALA A 382 12.49 -20.76 2.37
N GLU A 383 13.37 -19.96 2.97
CA GLU A 383 14.68 -19.59 2.41
C GLU A 383 15.59 -20.81 2.21
N LYS A 384 15.68 -21.68 3.20
CA LYS A 384 16.43 -22.94 3.09
C LYS A 384 15.86 -23.84 1.99
N SER A 385 14.53 -23.94 1.90
CA SER A 385 13.85 -24.74 0.87
C SER A 385 14.06 -24.15 -0.53
N HIS A 386 14.10 -22.82 -0.65
CA HIS A 386 14.42 -22.12 -1.89
C HIS A 386 15.86 -22.41 -2.36
N GLY A 387 16.85 -22.36 -1.46
CA GLY A 387 18.23 -22.72 -1.80
C GLY A 387 18.34 -24.16 -2.33
N ASN A 388 17.64 -25.11 -1.73
CA ASN A 388 17.57 -26.49 -2.22
C ASN A 388 16.88 -26.60 -3.59
N TRP A 389 15.82 -25.81 -3.82
CA TRP A 389 15.15 -25.74 -5.12
C TRP A 389 16.07 -25.18 -6.21
N ILE A 390 16.83 -24.12 -5.90
CA ILE A 390 17.82 -23.53 -6.82
C ILE A 390 18.90 -24.53 -7.21
N LYS A 391 19.36 -25.38 -6.27
CA LYS A 391 20.32 -26.45 -6.59
C LYS A 391 19.82 -27.32 -7.75
N LEU A 392 18.61 -27.85 -7.61
CA LEU A 392 18.00 -28.75 -8.60
C LEU A 392 17.72 -28.02 -9.92
N TYR A 393 17.31 -26.75 -9.85
CA TYR A 393 17.12 -25.90 -11.02
C TYR A 393 18.41 -25.71 -11.82
N LEU A 394 19.53 -25.43 -11.14
CA LEU A 394 20.85 -25.23 -11.78
C LEU A 394 21.46 -26.53 -12.32
N GLU A 395 21.12 -27.68 -11.74
CA GLU A 395 21.48 -29.01 -12.25
C GLU A 395 20.68 -29.40 -13.52
N GLY A 396 19.80 -28.52 -14.02
CA GLY A 396 19.05 -28.71 -15.25
C GLY A 396 17.81 -29.61 -15.10
N ASN A 397 17.34 -29.83 -13.87
CA ASN A 397 16.20 -30.70 -13.60
C ASN A 397 14.87 -30.02 -13.97
N ASN A 398 14.43 -30.13 -15.22
CA ASN A 398 13.15 -29.54 -15.68
C ASN A 398 11.92 -30.45 -15.44
N SER A 399 11.98 -31.34 -14.46
CA SER A 399 10.90 -32.29 -14.19
C SER A 399 9.67 -31.62 -13.55
N GLU A 400 8.52 -32.28 -13.68
CA GLU A 400 7.29 -31.95 -12.94
C GLU A 400 7.54 -31.90 -11.42
N ILE A 401 8.50 -32.69 -10.92
CA ILE A 401 8.93 -32.70 -9.53
C ILE A 401 9.51 -31.33 -9.13
N LEU A 402 10.34 -30.70 -9.97
CA LEU A 402 10.90 -29.38 -9.67
C LEU A 402 9.80 -28.31 -9.62
N LEU A 403 8.82 -28.37 -10.52
CA LEU A 403 7.68 -27.47 -10.52
C LEU A 403 6.84 -27.62 -9.24
N ASN A 404 6.54 -28.85 -8.84
CA ASN A 404 5.78 -29.15 -7.63
C ASN A 404 6.54 -28.73 -6.35
N LEU A 405 7.85 -28.94 -6.32
CA LEU A 405 8.69 -28.42 -5.24
C LEU A 405 8.66 -26.89 -5.20
N GLY A 406 8.76 -26.22 -6.35
CA GLY A 406 8.67 -24.77 -6.45
C GLY A 406 7.35 -24.22 -5.90
N LYS A 407 6.22 -24.83 -6.27
CA LYS A 407 4.89 -24.50 -5.70
C LYS A 407 4.86 -24.67 -4.19
N LYS A 408 5.52 -25.70 -3.65
CA LYS A 408 5.63 -25.93 -2.20
C LYS A 408 6.46 -24.85 -1.52
N VAL A 409 7.61 -24.46 -2.10
CA VAL A 409 8.44 -23.35 -1.58
C VAL A 409 7.67 -22.04 -1.63
N LEU A 410 6.94 -21.78 -2.72
CA LEU A 410 6.11 -20.59 -2.86
C LEU A 410 5.07 -20.51 -1.74
N LYS A 411 4.37 -21.62 -1.46
CA LYS A 411 3.41 -21.69 -0.34
C LYS A 411 4.06 -21.38 1.01
N LEU A 412 5.25 -21.92 1.29
CA LEU A 412 6.00 -21.63 2.52
C LEU A 412 6.34 -20.14 2.64
N TYR A 413 6.73 -19.48 1.56
CA TYR A 413 6.95 -18.04 1.57
C TYR A 413 5.67 -17.26 1.83
N LEU A 414 4.56 -17.58 1.17
CA LEU A 414 3.29 -16.87 1.39
C LEU A 414 2.81 -16.97 2.85
N GLU A 415 2.98 -18.13 3.47
CA GLU A 415 2.70 -18.32 4.90
C GLU A 415 3.65 -17.46 5.76
N ALA A 416 4.95 -17.45 5.45
CA ALA A 416 5.93 -16.62 6.15
C ALA A 416 5.62 -15.11 6.04
N LEU A 417 5.31 -14.62 4.84
CA LEU A 417 4.96 -13.21 4.58
C LEU A 417 3.76 -12.80 5.42
N LYS A 418 2.68 -13.60 5.36
CA LYS A 418 1.46 -13.34 6.14
C LYS A 418 1.73 -13.28 7.63
N THR A 419 2.54 -14.20 8.17
CA THR A 419 2.87 -14.22 9.60
C THR A 419 3.77 -13.03 9.99
N LEU A 420 4.82 -12.73 9.22
CA LEU A 420 5.71 -11.58 9.47
C LEU A 420 4.94 -10.25 9.47
N SER A 421 4.15 -10.02 8.41
CA SER A 421 3.29 -8.85 8.27
C SER A 421 2.29 -8.74 9.42
N SER A 422 1.70 -9.86 9.86
CA SER A 422 0.79 -9.88 11.01
C SER A 422 1.49 -9.53 12.32
N SER A 423 2.68 -10.08 12.59
CA SER A 423 3.47 -9.78 13.79
C SER A 423 3.82 -8.29 13.86
N LEU A 424 4.29 -7.72 12.75
CA LEU A 424 4.62 -6.29 12.64
C LEU A 424 3.37 -5.41 12.81
N SER A 425 2.28 -5.75 12.13
CA SER A 425 1.05 -4.95 12.19
C SER A 425 0.42 -4.92 13.59
N LYS A 426 0.55 -6.01 14.36
CA LYS A 426 0.07 -6.07 15.74
C LYS A 426 0.81 -5.09 16.66
N GLN A 427 2.10 -4.85 16.45
CA GLN A 427 2.88 -3.92 17.28
C GLN A 427 2.36 -2.48 17.18
N VAL A 428 1.95 -2.06 15.97
CA VAL A 428 1.38 -0.72 15.73
C VAL A 428 0.02 -0.55 16.43
N ALA A 429 -0.63 -1.63 16.84
CA ALA A 429 -1.93 -1.62 17.52
C ALA A 429 -1.86 -1.93 19.03
N GLN A 430 -0.67 -2.13 19.60
CA GLN A 430 -0.51 -2.51 21.00
C GLN A 430 -0.33 -1.28 21.91
N TYR A 431 -1.29 -1.08 22.81
CA TYR A 431 -1.17 -0.15 23.92
C TYR A 431 -0.30 -0.72 25.05
N ASP A 432 0.57 0.09 25.64
CA ASP A 432 1.23 -0.26 26.90
C ASP A 432 0.30 0.09 28.07
N MET A 433 -0.58 -0.87 28.35
CA MET A 433 -1.60 -0.80 29.41
C MET A 433 -0.98 -0.52 30.78
N TYR A 434 0.24 -1.00 31.05
CA TYR A 434 0.90 -0.76 32.32
C TYR A 434 1.25 0.72 32.49
N SER A 435 1.91 1.31 31.50
CA SER A 435 2.21 2.74 31.50
C SER A 435 0.95 3.60 31.57
N MET A 436 -0.13 3.19 30.87
CA MET A 436 -1.43 3.85 30.97
C MET A 436 -2.01 3.79 32.38
N MET A 437 -2.05 2.62 33.02
CA MET A 437 -2.60 2.46 34.37
C MET A 437 -1.81 3.26 35.40
N VAL A 438 -0.47 3.18 35.37
CA VAL A 438 0.40 3.93 36.28
C VAL A 438 0.22 5.43 36.06
N GLY A 439 0.17 5.89 34.81
CA GLY A 439 -0.10 7.29 34.47
C GLY A 439 -1.44 7.78 35.04
N THR A 440 -2.51 7.00 34.86
CA THR A 440 -3.84 7.33 35.40
C THR A 440 -3.85 7.41 36.93
N VAL A 441 -3.21 6.47 37.62
CA VAL A 441 -3.12 6.50 39.09
C VAL A 441 -2.37 7.75 39.55
N ILE A 442 -1.26 8.11 38.91
CA ILE A 442 -0.52 9.34 39.24
C ILE A 442 -1.38 10.59 39.03
N ILE A 443 -2.20 10.63 37.99
CA ILE A 443 -3.10 11.77 37.71
C ILE A 443 -4.22 11.88 38.77
N MET A 444 -4.75 10.75 39.25
CA MET A 444 -5.87 10.72 40.19
C MET A 444 -5.47 10.95 41.65
N GLU A 445 -4.25 10.58 42.03
CA GLU A 445 -3.75 10.63 43.41
C GLU A 445 -2.99 11.93 43.77
N VAL A 446 -2.79 12.83 42.79
CA VAL A 446 -2.11 14.13 42.96
C VAL A 446 -3.05 15.28 42.67
#